data_AF-A0A436H4C5-F1
#
_entry.id   AF-A0A436H4C5-F1
#
_cell.length_a   1.000
_cell.length_b   1.000
_cell.length_c   1.000
_cell.angle_alpha   90.00
_cell.angle_beta   90.00
_cell.angle_gamma   90.00
#
_symmetry.space_group_name_H-M   'P 1'
#
loop_
_entity.id
_entity.type
_entity.pdbx_description
1 polymer ?
#
loop_
_entity_poly.entity_id
_entity_poly.type
_entity_poly.pdbx_seq_one_letter_code
_entity_poly.pdbx_strand_id
1 'polypeptide(L)'
;VPVTSLPKDIGMDVKSYFASTGFGGGHEQLVLEVLKGTFDAGTTWASGVGDFKDGYSSGNLRKMVDKGVLKMDDLVELWQSPLIPNGPLVIRTSLDADTKQKITDFLTKLPQTDPACFAAVQGGDFKSYSPVTPEFYQAIIDARKAKIGS
;
A
#
# COMPACT_ATOMS: atom_id res chain seq x y z
N VAL A 1 -2.69 -7.49 10.57
CA VAL A 1 -1.32 -7.37 11.11
C VAL A 1 -0.32 -7.92 10.11
N PRO A 2 0.78 -7.22 9.77
CA PRO A 2 1.79 -7.70 8.84
C PRO A 2 2.55 -8.89 9.43
N VAL A 3 2.56 -10.04 8.75
CA VAL A 3 3.11 -11.30 9.29
C VAL A 3 4.54 -11.62 8.83
N THR A 4 5.11 -10.80 7.94
CA THR A 4 6.46 -11.05 7.38
C THR A 4 7.45 -9.92 7.66
N SER A 5 6.99 -8.67 7.63
CA SER A 5 7.82 -7.50 7.90
C SER A 5 7.93 -7.24 9.40
N LEU A 6 6.81 -7.07 10.10
CA LEU A 6 6.79 -6.72 11.52
C LEU A 6 7.61 -7.68 12.41
N PRO A 7 7.55 -9.03 12.24
CA PRO A 7 8.37 -9.95 13.04
C PRO A 7 9.88 -9.67 13.03
N LYS A 8 10.40 -9.05 11.96
CA LYS A 8 11.82 -8.70 11.86
C LYS A 8 12.21 -7.59 12.84
N ASP A 9 11.27 -6.71 13.17
CA ASP A 9 11.50 -5.57 14.07
C ASP A 9 11.15 -5.89 15.52
N ILE A 10 10.09 -6.69 15.75
CA ILE A 10 9.68 -7.11 17.10
C ILE A 10 10.44 -8.35 17.63
N GLY A 11 11.22 -9.02 16.77
CA GLY A 11 12.07 -10.17 17.15
C GLY A 11 11.32 -11.47 17.46
N MET A 12 10.02 -11.55 17.18
CA MET A 12 9.18 -12.74 17.38
C MET A 12 7.99 -12.74 16.42
N ASP A 13 7.25 -13.84 16.33
CA ASP A 13 6.06 -13.90 15.48
C ASP A 13 4.87 -13.12 16.08
N VAL A 14 3.95 -12.74 15.19
CA VAL A 14 2.77 -11.92 15.52
C VAL A 14 1.88 -12.58 16.58
N LYS A 15 1.75 -13.92 16.58
CA LYS A 15 0.87 -14.63 17.52
C LYS A 15 1.44 -14.65 18.93
N SER A 16 2.77 -14.62 19.05
CA SER A 16 3.45 -14.52 20.35
C SER A 16 3.51 -13.10 20.89
N TYR A 17 3.47 -12.08 20.02
CA TYR A 17 3.59 -10.68 20.43
C TYR A 17 2.26 -10.05 20.85
N PHE A 18 1.19 -10.23 20.07
CA PHE A 18 -0.11 -9.62 20.36
C PHE A 18 -1.01 -10.58 21.13
N ALA A 19 -1.67 -10.08 22.17
CA ALA A 19 -2.61 -10.88 22.97
C ALA A 19 -3.79 -11.43 22.15
N SER A 20 -4.25 -10.68 21.15
CA SER A 20 -5.23 -11.13 20.16
C SER A 20 -5.09 -10.37 18.84
N THR A 21 -5.61 -10.94 17.75
CA THR A 21 -5.70 -10.27 16.45
C THR A 21 -7.09 -10.46 15.85
N GLY A 22 -7.57 -9.47 15.10
CA GLY A 22 -8.89 -9.49 14.49
C GLY A 22 -8.89 -8.96 13.05
N PHE A 23 -10.05 -9.03 12.39
CA PHE A 23 -10.25 -8.51 11.04
C PHE A 23 -11.30 -7.39 11.07
N GLY A 24 -10.86 -6.16 10.81
CA GLY A 24 -11.72 -4.98 10.84
C GLY A 24 -12.51 -4.68 9.56
N GLY A 25 -12.50 -5.57 8.55
CA GLY A 25 -13.30 -5.40 7.33
C GLY A 25 -12.75 -4.47 6.26
N GLY A 26 -11.79 -3.59 6.59
CA GLY A 26 -11.13 -2.71 5.62
C GLY A 26 -10.24 -1.66 6.30
N HIS A 27 -9.50 -0.87 5.51
CA HIS A 27 -8.59 0.14 6.05
C HIS A 27 -9.30 1.28 6.77
N GLU A 28 -10.37 1.84 6.17
CA GLU A 28 -11.20 2.87 6.80
C GLU A 28 -11.84 2.34 8.09
N GLN A 29 -12.37 1.11 8.06
CA GLN A 29 -13.01 0.50 9.22
C GLN A 29 -12.03 0.18 10.35
N LEU A 30 -10.82 -0.28 10.03
CA LEU A 30 -9.78 -0.49 11.04
C LEU A 30 -9.41 0.80 11.77
N VAL A 31 -9.29 1.93 11.05
CA VAL A 31 -9.04 3.23 11.70
C VAL A 31 -10.21 3.60 12.61
N LEU A 32 -11.45 3.43 12.16
CA LEU A 32 -12.64 3.73 12.97
C LEU A 32 -12.75 2.82 14.20
N GLU A 33 -12.41 1.54 14.11
CA GLU A 33 -12.43 0.62 15.26
C GLU A 33 -11.33 0.95 16.29
N VAL A 34 -10.19 1.53 15.86
CA VAL A 34 -9.19 2.07 16.79
C VAL A 34 -9.73 3.31 17.51
N LEU A 35 -10.33 4.24 16.77
CA LEU A 35 -10.92 5.45 17.37
C LEU A 35 -12.05 5.12 18.36
N LYS A 36 -12.81 4.05 18.13
CA LYS A 36 -13.85 3.55 19.04
C LYS A 36 -13.28 2.83 20.28
N GLY A 37 -12.00 2.47 20.27
CA GLY A 37 -11.38 1.63 21.30
C GLY A 37 -11.74 0.14 21.20
N THR A 38 -12.31 -0.31 20.08
CA THR A 38 -12.53 -1.75 19.83
C THR A 38 -11.21 -2.49 19.61
N PHE A 39 -10.24 -1.82 18.97
CA PHE A 39 -8.87 -2.31 18.81
C PHE A 39 -7.88 -1.30 19.37
N ASP A 40 -6.84 -1.77 20.06
CA ASP A 40 -5.76 -0.91 20.57
C ASP A 40 -4.86 -0.35 19.44
N ALA A 41 -4.77 -1.10 18.33
CA ALA A 41 -3.98 -0.73 17.16
C ALA A 41 -4.61 -1.28 15.88
N GLY A 42 -4.45 -0.54 14.78
CA GLY A 42 -5.03 -0.87 13.48
C GLY A 42 -4.02 -0.64 12.36
N THR A 43 -4.16 -1.41 11.27
CA THR A 43 -3.31 -1.27 10.09
C THR A 43 -4.04 -0.56 8.98
N THR A 44 -3.41 0.45 8.38
CA THR A 44 -3.94 1.17 7.23
C THR A 44 -2.84 1.40 6.18
N TRP A 45 -3.19 1.96 5.01
CA TRP A 45 -2.21 2.32 3.99
C TRP A 45 -2.11 3.84 3.83
N ALA A 46 -0.88 4.28 3.54
CA ALA A 46 -0.56 5.64 3.16
C ALA A 46 0.57 5.62 2.12
N SER A 47 0.75 6.72 1.41
CA SER A 47 1.83 6.88 0.43
C SER A 47 3.24 6.89 1.02
N GLY A 48 3.37 7.18 2.32
CA GLY A 48 4.66 7.37 2.97
C GLY A 48 5.39 8.65 2.55
N VAL A 49 4.72 9.54 1.81
CA VAL A 49 5.25 10.84 1.36
C VAL A 49 4.55 11.96 2.12
N GLY A 50 5.30 12.89 2.72
CA GLY A 50 4.77 13.92 3.61
C GLY A 50 4.74 13.47 5.07
N ASP A 51 4.09 14.26 5.93
CA ASP A 51 4.12 14.05 7.39
C ASP A 51 2.90 13.25 7.88
N PHE A 52 3.10 12.40 8.90
CA PHE A 52 2.02 11.64 9.55
C PHE A 52 0.93 12.55 10.12
N LYS A 53 1.30 13.68 10.75
CA LYS A 53 0.36 14.66 11.33
C LYS A 53 -0.67 15.20 10.33
N ASP A 54 -0.35 15.14 9.04
CA ASP A 54 -1.22 15.60 7.94
C ASP A 54 -1.93 14.42 7.23
N GLY A 55 -1.72 13.19 7.69
CA GLY A 55 -2.22 11.96 7.08
C GLY A 55 -1.46 11.54 5.81
N TYR A 56 -0.24 12.05 5.62
CA TYR A 56 0.55 11.99 4.38
C TYR A 56 -0.10 12.70 3.18
N SER A 57 0.63 12.81 2.07
CA SER A 57 0.16 13.49 0.84
C SER A 57 -0.98 12.76 0.15
N SER A 58 -1.03 11.44 0.28
CA SER A 58 -2.12 10.59 -0.19
C SER A 58 -2.17 9.29 0.61
N GLY A 59 -3.34 8.66 0.67
CA GLY A 59 -3.54 7.49 1.52
C GLY A 59 -4.97 7.34 2.00
N ASN A 60 -5.23 6.27 2.77
CA ASN A 60 -6.49 6.16 3.51
C ASN A 60 -6.60 7.27 4.57
N LEU A 61 -5.51 7.57 5.28
CA LEU A 61 -5.46 8.61 6.30
C LEU A 61 -5.81 9.98 5.71
N ARG A 62 -5.07 10.44 4.69
CA ARG A 62 -5.38 11.67 3.93
C ARG A 62 -6.84 11.72 3.48
N LYS A 63 -7.35 10.65 2.84
CA LYS A 63 -8.76 10.59 2.39
C LYS A 63 -9.76 10.72 3.54
N MET A 64 -9.47 10.15 4.71
CA MET A 64 -10.34 10.27 5.88
C MET A 64 -10.29 11.68 6.49
N VAL A 65 -9.12 12.31 6.51
CA VAL A 65 -8.97 13.73 6.93
C VAL A 65 -9.73 14.65 5.95
N ASP A 66 -9.61 14.44 4.64
CA ASP A 66 -10.33 15.21 3.61
C ASP A 66 -11.86 15.11 3.76
N LYS A 67 -12.36 13.91 4.11
CA LYS A 67 -13.78 13.68 4.40
C LYS A 67 -14.23 14.25 5.76
N GLY A 68 -13.31 14.72 6.60
CA GLY A 68 -13.59 15.21 7.95
C GLY A 68 -13.94 14.10 8.96
N VAL A 69 -13.64 12.84 8.66
CA VAL A 69 -13.97 11.69 9.54
C VAL A 69 -12.82 11.24 10.43
N LEU A 70 -11.63 11.84 10.28
CA LEU A 70 -10.45 11.57 11.09
C LEU A 70 -9.74 12.89 11.43
N LYS A 71 -9.34 13.05 12.70
CA LYS A 71 -8.34 14.04 13.12
C LYS A 71 -7.05 13.28 13.43
N MET A 72 -5.93 13.72 12.86
CA MET A 72 -4.66 13.00 13.05
C MET A 72 -4.15 13.04 14.49
N ASP A 73 -4.53 14.06 15.27
CA ASP A 73 -4.20 14.15 16.71
C ASP A 73 -4.84 13.04 17.55
N ASP A 74 -5.88 12.36 17.03
CA ASP A 74 -6.52 11.23 17.71
C ASP A 74 -5.74 9.91 17.51
N LEU A 75 -4.66 9.91 16.72
CA LEU A 75 -3.85 8.73 16.40
C LEU A 75 -2.36 8.98 16.66
N VAL A 76 -1.64 7.90 16.90
CA VAL A 76 -0.17 7.87 16.88
C VAL A 76 0.31 6.82 15.90
N GLU A 77 1.42 7.10 15.21
CA GLU A 77 2.07 6.10 14.36
C GLU A 77 2.94 5.19 15.23
N LEU A 78 2.54 3.91 15.32
CA LEU A 78 3.30 2.92 16.10
C LEU A 78 4.46 2.32 15.30
N TRP A 79 4.27 2.15 13.99
CA TRP A 79 5.20 1.46 13.11
C TRP A 79 4.88 1.73 11.64
N GLN A 80 5.91 1.82 10.82
CA GLN A 80 5.82 1.96 9.37
C GLN A 80 6.51 0.78 8.67
N SER A 81 5.87 0.22 7.65
CA SER A 81 6.49 -0.84 6.87
C SER A 81 7.63 -0.31 5.99
N PRO A 82 8.55 -1.19 5.56
CA PRO A 82 9.31 -0.93 4.35
C PRO A 82 8.38 -0.57 3.18
N LEU A 83 8.93 0.10 2.15
CA LEU A 83 8.17 0.48 0.97
C LEU A 83 7.43 -0.74 0.39
N ILE A 84 6.10 -0.63 0.30
CA ILE A 84 5.25 -1.62 -0.35
C ILE A 84 4.98 -1.12 -1.77
N PRO A 85 5.46 -1.82 -2.82
CA PRO A 85 5.14 -1.49 -4.19
C PRO A 85 3.64 -1.39 -4.44
N ASN A 86 3.23 -0.37 -5.19
CA ASN A 86 1.91 -0.35 -5.79
C ASN A 86 1.72 -1.55 -6.73
N GLY A 87 0.46 -1.92 -6.99
CA GLY A 87 0.14 -3.07 -7.83
C GLY A 87 0.80 -2.98 -9.22
N PRO A 88 1.40 -4.07 -9.74
CA PRO A 88 2.01 -4.07 -11.05
C PRO A 88 0.96 -4.06 -12.15
N LEU A 89 1.27 -3.39 -13.26
CA LEU A 89 0.71 -3.76 -14.55
C LEU A 89 1.49 -4.97 -15.09
N VAL A 90 0.78 -6.04 -15.44
CA VAL A 90 1.39 -7.28 -15.92
C VAL A 90 1.01 -7.53 -17.38
N ILE A 91 1.99 -7.99 -18.16
CA ILE A 91 1.80 -8.35 -19.57
C ILE A 91 1.97 -9.86 -19.70
N ARG A 92 1.10 -10.50 -20.49
CA ARG A 92 1.11 -11.96 -20.68
C ARG A 92 2.44 -12.43 -21.27
N THR A 93 2.99 -13.51 -20.71
CA THR A 93 4.29 -14.07 -21.12
C THR A 93 4.32 -14.54 -22.58
N SER A 94 3.19 -15.01 -23.11
CA SER A 94 3.06 -15.53 -24.48
C SER A 94 3.03 -14.48 -25.58
N LEU A 95 2.94 -13.18 -25.25
CA LEU A 95 3.01 -12.11 -26.26
C LEU A 95 4.44 -11.99 -26.81
N ASP A 96 4.55 -11.62 -28.09
CA ASP A 96 5.83 -11.38 -28.73
C ASP A 96 6.53 -10.13 -28.14
N ALA A 97 7.84 -10.02 -28.39
CA ALA A 97 8.67 -8.95 -27.83
C ALA A 97 8.28 -7.56 -28.34
N ASP A 98 7.88 -7.44 -29.60
CA ASP A 98 7.49 -6.15 -30.20
C ASP A 98 6.19 -5.62 -29.57
N THR A 99 5.19 -6.50 -29.40
CA THR A 99 3.95 -6.14 -28.70
C THR A 99 4.21 -5.71 -27.25
N LYS A 100 5.06 -6.45 -26.51
CA LYS A 100 5.43 -6.08 -25.13
C LYS A 100 6.13 -4.71 -25.07
N GLN A 101 7.01 -4.43 -26.02
CA GLN A 101 7.71 -3.15 -26.09
C GLN A 101 6.74 -2.01 -26.39
N LYS A 102 5.81 -2.18 -27.34
CA LYS A 102 4.80 -1.16 -27.67
C LYS A 102 3.93 -0.79 -26.46
N ILE A 103 3.49 -1.78 -25.69
CA ILE A 103 2.70 -1.54 -24.48
C ILE A 103 3.53 -0.79 -23.43
N THR A 104 4.77 -1.21 -23.20
CA THR A 104 5.67 -0.58 -22.22
C THR A 104 5.97 0.87 -22.61
N ASP A 105 6.25 1.12 -23.88
CA ASP A 105 6.48 2.46 -24.43
C ASP A 105 5.24 3.34 -24.30
N PHE A 106 4.06 2.81 -24.65
CA PHE A 106 2.80 3.55 -24.52
C PHE A 106 2.59 4.00 -23.07
N LEU A 107 2.70 3.09 -22.11
CA LEU A 107 2.49 3.39 -20.69
C LEU A 107 3.52 4.39 -20.17
N THR A 108 4.81 4.18 -20.44
CA THR A 108 5.89 5.04 -19.94
C THR A 108 5.89 6.43 -20.56
N LYS A 109 5.41 6.59 -21.79
CA LYS A 109 5.29 7.87 -22.50
C LYS A 109 3.96 8.59 -22.24
N LEU A 110 2.96 7.90 -21.69
CA LEU A 110 1.62 8.47 -21.46
C LEU A 110 1.63 9.77 -20.64
N PRO A 111 2.43 9.92 -19.56
CA PRO A 111 2.49 11.18 -18.81
C PRO A 111 2.93 12.38 -19.65
N GLN A 112 3.73 12.16 -20.71
CA GLN A 112 4.22 13.22 -21.59
C GLN A 112 3.31 13.42 -22.81
N THR A 113 2.76 12.33 -23.36
CA THR A 113 1.95 12.39 -24.59
C THR A 113 0.49 12.73 -24.32
N ASP A 114 -0.07 12.30 -23.19
CA ASP A 114 -1.44 12.62 -22.77
C ASP A 114 -1.55 12.67 -21.22
N PRO A 115 -1.11 13.80 -20.61
CA PRO A 115 -1.13 13.96 -19.16
C PRO A 115 -2.54 13.87 -18.55
N ALA A 116 -3.57 14.31 -19.29
CA ALA A 116 -4.95 14.29 -18.81
C ALA A 116 -5.49 12.85 -18.73
N CYS A 117 -5.23 12.04 -19.76
CA CYS A 117 -5.53 10.61 -19.74
C CYS A 117 -4.76 9.91 -18.62
N PHE A 118 -3.46 10.17 -18.47
CA PHE A 118 -2.66 9.59 -17.40
C PHE A 118 -3.25 9.88 -16.01
N ALA A 119 -3.57 11.15 -15.74
CA ALA A 119 -4.17 11.56 -14.46
C ALA A 119 -5.54 10.88 -14.23
N ALA A 120 -6.37 10.78 -15.26
CA ALA A 120 -7.67 10.14 -15.18
C ALA A 120 -7.58 8.62 -14.92
N VAL A 121 -6.62 7.93 -15.54
CA VAL A 121 -6.42 6.48 -15.38
C VAL A 121 -5.85 6.14 -14.02
N GLN A 122 -4.89 6.93 -13.52
CA GLN A 122 -4.18 6.60 -12.29
C GLN A 122 -4.91 7.05 -11.02
N GLY A 123 -5.73 8.11 -11.09
CA GLY A 123 -6.51 8.59 -9.95
C GLY A 123 -5.64 9.11 -8.81
N GLY A 124 -4.68 10.00 -9.12
CA GLY A 124 -3.79 10.65 -8.14
C GLY A 124 -2.64 11.41 -8.79
N ASP A 125 -1.77 12.02 -7.97
CA ASP A 125 -0.57 12.75 -8.43
C ASP A 125 0.62 11.79 -8.66
N PHE A 126 0.47 10.95 -9.69
CA PHE A 126 1.52 10.03 -10.12
C PHE A 126 2.44 10.69 -11.14
N LYS A 127 3.70 10.24 -11.22
CA LYS A 127 4.68 10.83 -12.15
C LYS A 127 4.87 10.04 -13.43
N SER A 128 4.91 8.71 -13.33
CA SER A 128 5.16 7.83 -14.46
C SER A 128 4.88 6.37 -14.11
N TYR A 129 4.77 5.54 -15.14
CA TYR A 129 5.06 4.12 -15.02
C TYR A 129 6.58 3.91 -15.11
N SER A 130 7.09 2.88 -14.44
CA SER A 130 8.51 2.51 -14.51
C SER A 130 8.66 0.99 -14.62
N PRO A 131 9.61 0.50 -15.43
CA PRO A 131 9.89 -0.92 -15.50
C PRO A 131 10.43 -1.41 -14.15
N VAL A 132 9.96 -2.57 -13.73
CA VAL A 132 10.33 -3.21 -12.47
C VAL A 132 10.52 -4.70 -12.71
N THR A 133 11.31 -5.33 -11.85
CA THR A 133 11.57 -6.77 -11.89
C THR A 133 10.81 -7.48 -10.78
N PRO A 134 10.66 -8.82 -10.84
CA PRO A 134 9.98 -9.59 -9.79
C PRO A 134 10.55 -9.35 -8.38
N GLU A 135 11.85 -9.09 -8.27
CA GLU A 135 12.55 -8.83 -7.00
C GLU A 135 12.00 -7.59 -6.30
N PHE A 136 11.51 -6.59 -7.06
CA PHE A 136 10.85 -5.41 -6.49
C PHE A 136 9.63 -5.78 -5.65
N TYR A 137 8.94 -6.88 -6.00
CA TYR A 137 7.75 -7.39 -5.32
C TYR A 137 8.06 -8.52 -4.32
N GLN A 138 9.32 -8.80 -4.00
CA GLN A 138 9.69 -9.95 -3.19
C GLN A 138 8.99 -9.97 -1.83
N ALA A 139 8.88 -8.81 -1.16
CA ALA A 139 8.18 -8.70 0.12
C ALA A 139 6.71 -9.13 0.05
N ILE A 140 6.03 -8.83 -1.06
CA ILE A 140 4.64 -9.26 -1.32
C ILE A 140 4.56 -10.76 -1.60
N ILE A 141 5.51 -11.28 -2.38
CA ILE A 141 5.62 -12.71 -2.69
C ILE A 141 5.83 -13.51 -1.39
N ASP A 142 6.73 -13.06 -0.53
CA ASP A 142 7.03 -13.71 0.76
C ASP A 142 5.82 -13.67 1.68
N ALA A 143 5.13 -12.52 1.77
CA ALA A 143 3.88 -12.39 2.53
C ALA A 143 2.81 -13.38 2.04
N ARG A 144 2.69 -13.57 0.72
CA ARG A 144 1.74 -14.53 0.16
C ARG A 144 2.14 -15.98 0.45
N LYS A 145 3.42 -16.33 0.31
CA LYS A 145 3.94 -17.67 0.63
C LYS A 145 3.69 -18.05 2.09
N ALA A 146 3.95 -17.12 3.02
CA ALA A 146 3.71 -17.34 4.45
C ALA A 146 2.24 -17.66 4.77
N LYS A 147 1.29 -17.23 3.92
CA LYS A 147 -0.15 -17.51 4.09
C LYS A 147 -0.63 -18.78 3.38
N ILE A 148 0.04 -19.22 2.31
CA ILE A 148 -0.32 -20.45 1.60
C ILE A 148 0.18 -21.69 2.34
N GLY A 149 1.28 -21.59 3.08
CA GLY A 149 1.82 -22.67 3.91
C GLY A 149 1.23 -22.79 5.32
N SER A 150 0.15 -22.06 5.64
CA SER A 150 -0.50 -22.01 6.96
C SER A 150 -1.89 -22.61 6.95
#